data_AF-A0AAN7LVH4-F1
#
_entry.id   AF-A0AAN7LVH4-F1
#
_cell.length_a   1.000
_cell.length_b   1.000
_cell.length_c   1.000
_cell.angle_alpha   90.00
_cell.angle_beta   90.00
_cell.angle_gamma   90.00
#
_symmetry.space_group_name_H-M   'P 1'
#
loop_
_entity.id
_entity.type
_entity.pdbx_description
1 polymer ?
#
loop_
_entity_poly.entity_id
_entity_poly.type
_entity_poly.pdbx_seq_one_letter_code
_entity_poly.pdbx_strand_id
1 'polypeptide(L)'
;MRVTNISSSRHILQGKFPKSAISTGQQRPPNFNQAEAAAAKESRQISINRPQHFVLVHGAWSWYKVKPRLEVRGHRVAVLDLTASGVSPRAIEEVFTFREYSQPLLDFLRDSVPPG
;
A
#
# COMPACT_ATOMS: atom_id res chain seq x y z
N MET A 1 20.99 -39.47 28.36
CA MET A 1 22.05 -40.02 27.48
C MET A 1 21.36 -40.69 26.29
N ARG A 2 21.45 -40.12 25.09
CA ARG A 2 21.06 -40.80 23.85
C ARG A 2 22.33 -41.12 23.08
N VAL A 3 22.63 -42.40 22.99
CA VAL A 3 23.78 -42.96 22.26
C VAL A 3 23.40 -43.04 20.79
N THR A 4 24.38 -42.75 19.94
CA THR A 4 24.36 -42.67 18.48
C THR A 4 23.97 -43.98 17.80
N ASN A 5 23.41 -43.91 16.59
CA ASN A 5 23.54 -44.99 15.62
C ASN A 5 23.95 -44.44 14.26
N ILE A 6 24.89 -45.16 13.65
CA ILE A 6 25.73 -44.80 12.52
C ILE A 6 25.43 -45.81 11.42
N SER A 7 25.40 -45.34 10.17
CA SER A 7 25.67 -46.11 8.94
C SER A 7 24.67 -47.19 8.52
N SER A 8 24.15 -47.10 7.29
CA SER A 8 24.43 -48.14 6.28
C SER A 8 23.93 -47.75 4.88
N SER A 9 24.89 -47.60 3.98
CA SER A 9 24.94 -48.05 2.59
C SER A 9 23.71 -48.01 1.67
N ARG A 10 23.85 -47.14 0.66
CA ARG A 10 23.82 -47.46 -0.78
C ARG A 10 22.78 -48.50 -1.24
N HIS A 11 21.72 -48.01 -1.88
CA HIS A 11 21.17 -48.63 -3.08
C HIS A 11 20.95 -47.54 -4.14
N ILE A 12 21.81 -47.52 -5.16
CA ILE A 12 21.58 -46.82 -6.43
C ILE A 12 20.94 -47.86 -7.35
N LEU A 13 19.68 -47.64 -7.73
CA LEU A 13 19.10 -48.25 -8.93
C LEU A 13 18.35 -47.18 -9.73
N GLN A 14 19.06 -46.66 -10.72
CA GLN A 14 18.60 -46.37 -12.09
C GLN A 14 17.18 -45.79 -12.24
N GLY A 15 17.06 -44.49 -11.97
CA GLY A 15 16.00 -43.65 -12.55
C GLY A 15 16.41 -43.22 -13.97
N LYS A 16 15.71 -43.76 -14.96
CA LYS A 16 15.86 -43.49 -16.39
C LYS A 16 15.56 -42.01 -16.69
N PHE A 17 16.56 -41.26 -17.14
CA PHE A 17 16.40 -39.86 -17.54
C PHE A 17 15.44 -39.74 -18.75
N PRO A 18 14.36 -38.95 -18.66
CA PRO A 18 13.58 -38.62 -19.85
C PRO A 18 14.40 -37.68 -20.75
N LYS A 19 14.74 -38.17 -21.96
CA LYS A 19 15.23 -37.34 -23.07
C LYS A 19 14.04 -36.64 -23.72
N SER A 20 13.70 -35.47 -23.22
CA SER A 20 12.94 -34.45 -23.97
C SER A 20 13.13 -33.12 -23.27
N ALA A 21 14.24 -32.46 -23.61
CA ALA A 21 14.46 -31.07 -23.28
C ALA A 21 13.48 -30.23 -24.12
N ILE A 22 12.27 -30.05 -23.59
CA ILE A 22 11.43 -28.93 -23.99
C ILE A 22 12.13 -27.71 -23.40
N SER A 23 12.76 -26.93 -24.29
CA SER A 23 13.37 -25.64 -24.00
C SER A 23 12.29 -24.65 -23.57
N THR A 24 11.76 -24.82 -22.37
CA THR A 24 11.05 -23.77 -21.67
C THR A 24 12.14 -22.84 -21.20
N GLY A 25 12.25 -21.66 -21.83
CA GLY A 25 13.27 -20.65 -21.54
C GLY A 25 13.49 -20.53 -20.04
N GLN A 26 14.63 -21.07 -19.59
CA GLN A 26 15.01 -21.05 -18.19
C GLN A 26 15.37 -19.62 -17.87
N GLN A 27 14.38 -18.86 -17.40
CA GLN A 27 14.62 -17.57 -16.80
C GLN A 27 15.57 -17.81 -15.64
N ARG A 28 16.81 -17.38 -15.85
CA ARG A 28 17.87 -17.34 -14.86
C ARG A 28 17.27 -16.76 -13.57
N PRO A 29 17.41 -17.43 -12.41
CA PRO A 29 16.85 -16.91 -11.17
C PRO A 29 17.36 -15.48 -10.98
N PRO A 30 16.49 -14.54 -10.55
CA PRO A 30 16.90 -13.17 -10.34
C PRO A 30 18.13 -13.15 -9.45
N ASN A 31 19.15 -12.38 -9.84
CA ASN A 31 20.31 -12.20 -8.96
C ASN A 31 19.83 -11.61 -7.62
N PHE A 32 20.63 -11.72 -6.56
CA PHE A 32 20.25 -11.27 -5.21
C PHE A 32 19.65 -9.85 -5.22
N ASN A 33 20.25 -8.93 -5.99
CA ASN A 33 19.78 -7.56 -6.14
C ASN A 33 18.43 -7.45 -6.87
N GLN A 34 18.15 -8.30 -7.86
CA GLN A 34 16.86 -8.37 -8.56
C GLN A 34 15.79 -9.02 -7.70
N ALA A 35 16.13 -10.03 -6.89
CA ALA A 35 15.20 -10.66 -5.97
C ALA A 35 14.78 -9.67 -4.87
N GLU A 36 15.75 -8.90 -4.33
CA GLU A 36 15.49 -7.82 -3.38
C GLU A 36 14.65 -6.69 -4.01
N ALA A 37 14.99 -6.27 -5.24
CA ALA A 37 14.21 -5.27 -5.97
C ALA A 37 12.78 -5.75 -6.27
N ALA A 38 12.59 -7.03 -6.60
CA ALA A 38 11.27 -7.61 -6.83
C ALA A 38 10.45 -7.68 -5.54
N ALA A 39 11.05 -8.10 -4.42
CA ALA A 39 10.41 -8.14 -3.11
C ALA A 39 10.04 -6.74 -2.58
N ALA A 40 10.89 -5.73 -2.81
CA ALA A 40 10.60 -4.34 -2.49
C ALA A 40 9.44 -3.79 -3.34
N LYS A 41 9.40 -4.15 -4.63
CA LYS A 41 8.32 -3.77 -5.55
C LYS A 41 7.00 -4.42 -5.16
N GLU A 42 7.02 -5.70 -4.79
CA GLU A 42 5.85 -6.44 -4.32
C GLU A 42 5.35 -5.90 -2.98
N SER A 43 6.23 -5.62 -2.02
CA SER A 43 5.89 -5.01 -0.73
C SER A 43 5.22 -3.64 -0.92
N ARG A 44 5.76 -2.81 -1.84
CA ARG A 44 5.16 -1.52 -2.20
C ARG A 44 3.83 -1.68 -2.94
N GLN A 45 3.68 -2.70 -3.77
CA GLN A 45 2.42 -2.96 -4.47
C GLN A 45 1.32 -3.46 -3.52
N ILE A 46 1.69 -4.29 -2.54
CA ILE A 46 0.79 -4.75 -1.48
C ILE A 46 0.30 -3.57 -0.63
N SER A 47 1.17 -2.62 -0.28
CA SER A 47 0.75 -1.44 0.50
C SER A 47 -0.18 -0.51 -0.30
N ILE A 48 -0.02 -0.42 -1.62
CA ILE A 48 -0.92 0.33 -2.51
C ILE A 48 -2.27 -0.38 -2.67
N ASN A 49 -2.29 -1.71 -2.71
CA ASN A 49 -3.52 -2.48 -2.90
C ASN A 49 -4.35 -2.65 -1.63
N ARG A 50 -3.85 -2.24 -0.47
CA ARG A 50 -4.64 -2.23 0.77
C ARG A 50 -5.58 -1.01 0.78
N PRO A 51 -6.85 -1.18 1.17
CA PRO A 51 -7.77 -0.06 1.37
C PRO A 51 -7.20 0.93 2.39
N GLN A 52 -6.89 2.14 1.95
CA GLN A 52 -6.48 3.26 2.79
C GLN A 52 -7.60 4.31 2.91
N HIS A 53 -7.48 5.18 3.90
CA HIS A 53 -8.34 6.33 4.07
C HIS A 53 -7.56 7.60 3.68
N PHE A 54 -7.97 8.25 2.59
CA PHE A 54 -7.37 9.49 2.11
C PHE A 54 -8.19 10.68 2.62
N VAL A 55 -7.51 11.65 3.22
CA VAL A 55 -8.08 12.96 3.57
C VAL A 55 -7.50 13.98 2.60
N LEU A 56 -8.34 14.51 1.72
CA LEU A 56 -7.96 15.49 0.72
C LEU A 56 -8.33 16.88 1.22
N VAL A 57 -7.31 17.73 1.40
CA VAL A 57 -7.44 19.04 2.02
C VAL A 57 -7.11 20.13 0.99
N HIS A 58 -8.15 20.79 0.50
CA HIS A 58 -8.17 22.02 -0.30
C HIS A 58 -9.65 22.25 -0.66
N GLY A 59 -10.02 23.41 -1.21
CA GLY A 59 -11.31 23.63 -1.88
C GLY A 59 -11.75 22.38 -2.68
N ALA A 60 -12.88 21.80 -2.26
CA ALA A 60 -13.33 20.45 -2.56
C ALA A 60 -13.46 20.19 -4.06
N TRP A 61 -13.73 21.23 -4.85
CA TRP A 61 -13.81 21.15 -6.31
C TRP A 61 -12.52 20.68 -6.97
N SER A 62 -11.34 20.96 -6.40
CA SER A 62 -10.06 20.53 -6.98
C SER A 62 -9.94 19.01 -7.09
N TRP A 63 -10.72 18.25 -6.30
CA TRP A 63 -10.58 16.79 -6.18
C TRP A 63 -11.57 15.98 -7.00
N TYR A 64 -12.41 16.61 -7.83
CA TYR A 64 -13.49 15.94 -8.58
C TYR A 64 -13.02 14.78 -9.47
N LYS A 65 -11.79 14.83 -10.00
CA LYS A 65 -11.19 13.73 -10.78
C LYS A 65 -10.47 12.69 -9.93
N VAL A 66 -9.96 13.10 -8.77
CA VAL A 66 -9.12 12.25 -7.91
C VAL A 66 -9.99 11.36 -7.04
N LYS A 67 -11.04 11.92 -6.44
CA LYS A 67 -11.96 11.20 -5.55
C LYS A 67 -12.54 9.94 -6.21
N PRO A 68 -13.18 9.98 -7.40
CA PRO A 68 -13.76 8.79 -8.01
C PRO A 68 -12.72 7.71 -8.33
N ARG A 69 -11.50 8.11 -8.69
CA ARG A 69 -10.41 7.16 -9.01
C ARG A 69 -9.89 6.41 -7.79
N LEU A 70 -9.93 7.05 -6.62
CA LEU A 70 -9.55 6.43 -5.35
C LEU A 70 -10.69 5.53 -4.84
N GLU A 71 -11.95 5.98 -4.94
CA GLU A 71 -13.12 5.20 -4.54
C GLU A 71 -13.29 3.91 -5.36
N VAL A 72 -13.09 3.97 -6.69
CA VAL A 72 -13.12 2.77 -7.56
C VAL A 72 -12.03 1.75 -7.19
N ARG A 73 -10.93 2.20 -6.57
CA ARG A 73 -9.87 1.32 -6.05
C ARG A 73 -10.18 0.76 -4.65
N GLY A 74 -11.36 1.03 -4.10
CA GLY A 74 -11.77 0.58 -2.77
C GLY A 74 -11.20 1.41 -1.63
N HIS A 75 -10.67 2.60 -1.90
CA HIS A 75 -10.19 3.52 -0.86
C HIS A 75 -11.33 4.40 -0.35
N ARG A 76 -11.29 4.73 0.95
CA ARG A 76 -12.17 5.76 1.51
C ARG A 76 -11.56 7.13 1.25
N VAL A 77 -12.37 8.10 0.85
CA VAL A 77 -11.92 9.46 0.57
C VAL A 77 -12.80 10.47 1.31
N ALA A 78 -12.22 11.19 2.26
CA ALA A 78 -12.80 12.39 2.84
C ALA A 78 -12.26 13.60 2.08
N VAL A 79 -13.14 14.42 1.52
CA VAL A 79 -12.78 15.70 0.91
C VAL A 79 -13.26 16.79 1.86
N LEU A 80 -12.32 17.59 2.36
CA LEU A 80 -12.60 18.64 3.34
C LEU A 80 -12.37 20.00 2.71
N ASP A 81 -13.40 20.85 2.78
CA ASP A 81 -13.28 22.28 2.55
C ASP A 81 -12.70 22.92 3.82
N LEU A 82 -11.63 23.69 3.65
CA LEU A 82 -11.09 24.53 4.71
C LEU A 82 -11.98 25.76 4.92
N THR A 83 -11.88 26.40 6.09
CA THR A 83 -12.65 27.61 6.38
C THR A 83 -12.30 28.69 5.34
N ALA A 84 -13.32 29.33 4.76
CA ALA A 84 -13.19 30.27 3.66
C ALA A 84 -12.61 29.70 2.34
N SER A 85 -12.69 28.38 2.13
CA SER A 85 -12.37 27.70 0.88
C SER A 85 -13.57 26.93 0.33
N GLY A 86 -13.68 26.81 -0.99
CA GLY A 86 -14.75 26.04 -1.64
C GLY A 86 -16.15 26.65 -1.43
N VAL A 87 -17.07 25.89 -0.83
CA VAL A 87 -18.44 26.33 -0.52
C VAL A 87 -18.61 26.94 0.88
N SER A 88 -17.52 27.18 1.60
CA SER A 88 -17.57 27.75 2.95
C SER A 88 -18.31 29.09 2.96
N PRO A 89 -19.32 29.29 3.82
CA PRO A 89 -20.06 30.55 3.92
C PRO A 89 -19.27 31.65 4.64
N ARG A 90 -18.16 31.31 5.33
CA ARG A 90 -17.28 32.31 5.95
C ARG A 90 -16.40 32.96 4.91
N ALA A 91 -16.31 34.28 4.96
CA ALA A 91 -15.46 35.06 4.09
C ALA A 91 -13.98 34.91 4.52
N ILE A 92 -13.04 34.99 3.59
CA ILE A 92 -11.59 34.87 3.92
C ILE A 92 -11.14 36.00 4.84
N GLU A 93 -11.82 37.13 4.75
CA GLU A 93 -11.67 38.32 5.57
C GLU A 93 -12.06 38.11 7.04
N GLU A 94 -12.74 37.01 7.37
CA GLU A 94 -13.15 36.64 8.73
C GLU A 94 -12.23 35.59 9.36
N VAL A 95 -11.21 35.12 8.62
CA VAL A 95 -10.27 34.09 9.06
C VAL A 95 -8.90 34.73 9.24
N PHE A 96 -8.56 35.08 10.47
CA PHE A 96 -7.34 35.83 10.78
C PHE A 96 -6.17 34.93 11.20
N THR A 97 -6.44 33.64 11.45
CA THR A 97 -5.41 32.71 11.90
C THR A 97 -5.41 31.40 11.11
N PHE A 98 -4.22 30.81 10.97
CA PHE A 98 -4.05 29.48 10.38
C PHE A 98 -4.84 28.39 11.11
N ARG A 99 -5.04 28.55 12.42
CA ARG A 99 -5.83 27.63 13.24
C ARG A 99 -7.31 27.65 12.84
N GLU A 100 -7.88 28.83 12.64
CA GLU A 100 -9.27 28.99 12.19
C GLU A 100 -9.45 28.50 10.75
N TYR A 101 -8.48 28.78 9.88
CA TYR A 101 -8.45 28.25 8.51
C TYR A 101 -8.48 26.72 8.48
N SER A 102 -7.67 26.09 9.34
CA SER A 102 -7.50 24.63 9.41
C SER A 102 -8.52 23.92 10.29
N GLN A 103 -9.45 24.65 10.91
CA GLN A 103 -10.35 24.09 11.92
C GLN A 103 -11.19 22.88 11.43
N PRO A 104 -11.76 22.87 10.20
CA PRO A 104 -12.51 21.71 9.70
C PRO A 104 -11.65 20.43 9.64
N LEU A 105 -10.36 20.58 9.32
CA LEU A 105 -9.41 19.47 9.33
C LEU A 105 -9.13 18.99 10.76
N LEU A 106 -8.91 19.92 11.70
CA LEU A 106 -8.62 19.59 13.09
C LEU A 106 -9.79 18.86 13.76
N ASP A 107 -11.02 19.32 13.51
CA ASP A 107 -12.23 18.69 14.02
C ASP A 107 -12.40 17.27 13.44
N PHE A 108 -12.22 17.11 12.13
CA PHE A 108 -12.26 15.79 11.49
C PHE A 108 -11.23 14.81 12.07
N LEU A 109 -9.99 15.28 12.28
CA LEU A 109 -8.93 14.43 12.83
C LEU A 109 -9.23 14.02 14.27
N ARG A 110 -9.72 14.94 15.12
CA ARG A 110 -10.14 14.63 16.49
C ARG A 110 -11.20 13.53 16.50
N ASP A 111 -12.21 13.66 15.65
CA ASP A 111 -13.34 12.72 15.63
C ASP A 111 -12.95 11.36 15.00
N SER A 112 -11.84 11.32 14.25
CA SER A 112 -11.32 10.09 13.63
C SER A 112 -10.44 9.22 14.53
N VAL A 113 -9.98 9.74 15.69
CA VAL A 113 -9.15 9.00 16.65
C VAL A 113 -10.06 8.31 17.67
N PRO A 114 -9.99 6.97 17.83
CA PRO A 114 -10.74 6.27 18.87
C PRO A 114 -10.33 6.78 20.27
N PRO A 115 -11.27 6.94 21.22
CA PRO A 115 -10.91 7.23 22.60
C PRO A 115 -10.03 6.11 23.17
N GLY A 116 -8.97 6.50 23.87
CA GLY A 116 -8.01 5.60 24.51
C GLY A 116 -8.53 4.95 25.79
#